data_AF-A0AAP8MUL4-F1
#
_entry.id   AF-A0AAP8MUL4-F1
#
_cell.length_a   1.000
_cell.length_b   1.000
_cell.length_c   1.000
_cell.angle_alpha   90.00
_cell.angle_beta   90.00
_cell.angle_gamma   90.00
#
_symmetry.space_group_name_H-M   'P 1'
#
loop_
_entity.id
_entity.type
_entity.pdbx_description
1 polymer ?
#
loop_
_entity_poly.entity_id
_entity_poly.type
_entity_poly.pdbx_seq_one_letter_code
_entity_poly.pdbx_strand_id
1 'polypeptide(L)'
;MIQDCRVNGRLFLLMVTAIAWAVMAFEVVASEKRTLSCKLDATPDYFIYYPSQLVFESQDFAILHNFQGRVSTHIELATGKMIRTTFIGQPFDAHTQTLQGECFEARQVIKSWPESEQ
;
A
#
# COMPACT_ATOMS: atom_id res chain seq x y z
N MET A 1 -67.04 0.02 -10.98
CA MET A 1 -66.86 -1.39 -11.36
C MET A 1 -65.46 -1.53 -11.96
N ILE A 2 -64.43 -1.70 -11.14
CA ILE A 2 -63.06 -2.04 -11.57
C ILE A 2 -62.48 -3.00 -10.52
N GLN A 3 -62.62 -4.28 -10.86
CA GLN A 3 -61.77 -5.45 -10.65
C GLN A 3 -60.75 -5.47 -9.48
N ASP A 4 -61.06 -6.31 -8.50
CA ASP A 4 -60.14 -6.90 -7.52
C ASP A 4 -58.95 -7.59 -8.20
N CYS A 5 -57.72 -7.17 -7.86
CA CYS A 5 -56.52 -7.97 -8.10
C CYS A 5 -56.26 -8.88 -6.89
N ARG A 6 -56.76 -10.12 -7.00
CA ARG A 6 -56.46 -11.22 -6.08
C ARG A 6 -55.03 -11.71 -6.30
N VAL A 7 -54.08 -11.24 -5.50
CA VAL A 7 -52.69 -11.70 -5.56
C VAL A 7 -52.58 -13.06 -4.86
N ASN A 8 -52.23 -14.08 -5.65
CA ASN A 8 -52.16 -15.48 -5.24
C ASN A 8 -50.86 -15.73 -4.46
N GLY A 9 -50.97 -16.12 -3.18
CA GLY A 9 -49.90 -16.24 -2.18
C GLY A 9 -48.83 -17.32 -2.42
N ARG A 10 -48.66 -17.82 -3.66
CA ARG A 10 -47.61 -18.79 -4.02
C ARG A 10 -46.44 -18.18 -4.79
N LEU A 11 -46.55 -16.96 -5.29
CA LEU A 11 -45.45 -16.29 -5.99
C LEU A 11 -44.43 -15.63 -5.03
N PHE A 12 -44.83 -15.36 -3.79
CA PHE A 12 -43.98 -14.68 -2.81
C PHE A 12 -42.83 -15.55 -2.30
N LEU A 13 -42.95 -16.89 -2.35
CA LEU A 13 -41.95 -17.78 -1.76
C LEU A 13 -40.70 -17.99 -2.64
N LEU A 14 -40.79 -17.77 -3.95
CA LEU A 14 -39.64 -17.92 -4.86
C LEU A 14 -38.79 -16.65 -4.99
N MET A 15 -39.31 -15.50 -4.59
CA MET A 15 -38.54 -14.24 -4.58
C MET A 15 -37.63 -14.11 -3.35
N VAL A 16 -37.89 -14.83 -2.26
CA VAL A 16 -37.12 -14.69 -1.01
C VAL A 16 -35.80 -15.47 -1.04
N THR A 17 -35.71 -16.55 -1.82
CA THR A 17 -34.46 -17.34 -1.91
C THR A 17 -33.46 -16.80 -2.92
N ALA A 18 -33.89 -16.02 -3.92
CA ALA A 18 -32.99 -15.39 -4.87
C ALA A 18 -32.21 -14.20 -4.28
N ILE A 19 -32.78 -13.54 -3.26
CA ILE A 19 -32.14 -12.38 -2.61
C ILE A 19 -31.08 -12.81 -1.59
N ALA A 20 -31.20 -14.01 -1.02
CA ALA A 20 -30.25 -14.49 0.00
C ALA A 20 -28.86 -14.84 -0.56
N TRP A 21 -28.72 -15.06 -1.88
CA TRP A 21 -27.42 -15.35 -2.51
C TRP A 21 -26.70 -14.09 -3.04
N ALA A 22 -27.40 -12.94 -3.11
CA ALA A 22 -26.83 -11.71 -3.65
C ALA A 22 -26.07 -10.87 -2.60
N VAL A 23 -26.22 -11.16 -1.30
CA VAL A 23 -25.67 -10.31 -0.22
C VAL A 23 -24.26 -10.70 0.21
N MET A 24 -23.66 -11.75 -0.39
CA MET A 24 -22.23 -12.02 -0.23
C MET A 24 -21.41 -11.35 -1.35
N ALA A 25 -21.84 -10.16 -1.79
CA ALA A 25 -20.94 -9.23 -2.46
C ALA A 25 -19.96 -8.72 -1.39
N PHE A 26 -18.90 -9.49 -1.17
CA PHE A 26 -17.74 -9.06 -0.43
C PHE A 26 -17.18 -7.85 -1.16
N GLU A 27 -17.56 -6.64 -0.73
CA GLU A 27 -16.85 -5.43 -1.11
C GLU A 27 -15.46 -5.53 -0.47
N VAL A 28 -14.53 -6.16 -1.18
CA VAL A 28 -13.12 -5.88 -0.97
C VAL A 28 -12.92 -4.45 -1.44
N VAL A 29 -13.24 -3.49 -0.57
CA VAL A 29 -12.68 -2.14 -0.67
C VAL A 29 -11.20 -2.33 -0.41
N ALA A 30 -10.43 -2.59 -1.48
CA ALA A 30 -8.99 -2.49 -1.43
C ALA A 30 -8.70 -1.04 -1.04
N SER A 31 -8.42 -0.81 0.24
CA SER A 31 -7.81 0.44 0.68
C SER A 31 -6.50 0.55 -0.08
N GLU A 32 -6.49 1.34 -1.16
CA GLU A 32 -5.27 1.63 -1.90
C GLU A 32 -4.34 2.36 -0.95
N LYS A 33 -3.50 1.59 -0.25
CA LYS A 33 -2.48 2.18 0.62
C LYS A 33 -1.55 2.98 -0.26
N ARG A 34 -1.54 4.30 -0.06
CA ARG A 34 -0.75 5.25 -0.86
C ARG A 34 0.71 4.80 -0.86
N THR A 35 1.33 4.65 -2.03
CA THR A 35 2.74 4.27 -2.11
C THR A 35 3.65 5.49 -2.00
N LEU A 36 4.89 5.28 -1.54
CA LEU A 36 5.89 6.33 -1.48
C LEU A 36 6.80 6.24 -2.71
N SER A 37 6.83 7.30 -3.51
CA SER A 37 7.69 7.39 -4.69
C SER A 37 8.95 8.19 -4.38
N CYS A 38 10.11 7.69 -4.79
CA CYS A 38 11.39 8.36 -4.64
C CYS A 38 12.16 8.35 -5.96
N LYS A 39 12.84 9.45 -6.26
CA LYS A 39 13.66 9.62 -7.47
C LYS A 39 15.14 9.68 -7.10
N LEU A 40 16.01 9.08 -7.90
CA LEU A 40 17.46 9.24 -7.75
C LEU A 40 17.94 10.61 -8.25
N ASP A 41 19.00 11.12 -7.62
CA ASP A 41 19.64 12.36 -8.07
C ASP A 41 20.44 12.15 -9.36
N ALA A 42 21.13 11.01 -9.46
CA ALA A 42 22.08 10.74 -10.55
C ALA A 42 21.43 10.18 -11.82
N THR A 43 20.22 9.63 -11.74
CA THR A 43 19.54 8.93 -12.85
C THR A 43 18.05 9.29 -12.86
N PRO A 44 17.33 9.10 -13.98
CA PRO A 44 15.88 9.30 -14.01
C PRO A 44 15.09 8.16 -13.34
N ASP A 45 15.76 7.27 -12.60
CA ASP A 45 15.13 6.10 -12.01
C ASP A 45 14.30 6.46 -10.78
N TYR A 46 13.21 5.72 -10.61
CA TYR A 46 12.30 5.84 -9.48
C TYR A 46 12.23 4.53 -8.70
N PHE A 47 12.06 4.65 -7.38
CA PHE A 47 11.75 3.55 -6.48
C PHE A 47 10.41 3.79 -5.83
N ILE A 48 9.65 2.71 -5.67
CA ILE A 48 8.35 2.73 -5.01
C ILE A 48 8.46 1.91 -3.73
N TYR A 49 8.00 2.49 -2.63
CA TYR A 49 7.90 1.82 -1.34
C TYR A 49 6.44 1.64 -0.91
N TYR A 50 6.22 0.56 -0.17
CA TYR A 50 4.93 0.15 0.37
C TYR A 50 4.96 0.19 1.90
N PRO A 51 3.80 0.31 2.56
CA PRO A 51 3.71 0.33 4.02
C PRO A 51 4.41 -0.85 4.72
N SER A 52 4.35 -2.04 4.11
CA SER A 52 4.98 -3.26 4.65
C SER A 52 6.51 -3.21 4.69
N GLN A 53 7.12 -2.20 4.07
CA GLN A 53 8.56 -1.99 4.03
C GLN A 53 9.03 -0.98 5.07
N LEU A 54 8.13 -0.28 5.77
CA LEU A 54 8.49 0.60 6.88
C LEU A 54 8.96 -0.25 8.06
N VAL A 55 10.17 0.02 8.54
CA VAL A 55 10.77 -0.70 9.69
C VAL A 55 10.91 0.22 10.89
N PHE A 56 11.06 1.52 10.65
CA PHE A 56 11.17 2.52 11.71
C PHE A 56 10.64 3.86 11.21
N GLU A 57 9.96 4.58 12.10
CA GLU A 57 9.53 5.96 11.91
C GLU A 57 9.78 6.75 13.19
N SER A 58 10.22 7.99 13.03
CA SER A 58 10.33 9.01 14.06
C SER A 58 9.75 10.32 13.53
N GLN A 59 9.84 11.39 14.33
CA GLN A 59 9.41 12.72 13.88
C GLN A 59 10.16 13.22 12.63
N ASP A 60 11.44 12.87 12.51
CA ASP A 60 12.35 13.44 11.51
C ASP A 60 12.81 12.43 10.46
N PHE A 61 12.79 11.14 10.79
CA PHE A 61 13.36 10.10 9.93
C PHE A 61 12.45 8.88 9.80
N ALA A 62 12.52 8.24 8.64
CA ALA A 62 11.97 6.90 8.40
C ALA A 62 13.02 5.98 7.77
N ILE A 63 12.95 4.69 8.10
CA ILE A 63 13.80 3.64 7.54
C ILE A 63 12.90 2.59 6.89
N LEU A 64 13.18 2.31 5.62
CA LEU A 64 12.46 1.32 4.83
C LEU A 64 13.40 0.23 4.35
N HIS A 65 12.96 -1.02 4.43
CA HIS A 65 13.70 -2.17 3.94
C HIS A 65 13.03 -2.81 2.73
N ASN A 66 13.85 -3.28 1.79
CA ASN A 66 13.40 -4.08 0.65
C ASN A 66 14.33 -5.30 0.47
N PHE A 67 13.88 -6.29 -0.30
CA PHE A 67 14.63 -7.52 -0.62
C PHE A 67 15.21 -8.21 0.62
N GLN A 68 14.35 -8.47 1.62
CA GLN A 68 14.72 -9.13 2.88
C GLN A 68 15.85 -8.40 3.64
N GLY A 69 15.84 -7.06 3.61
CA GLY A 69 16.82 -6.22 4.30
C GLY A 69 18.13 -6.00 3.54
N ARG A 70 18.29 -6.54 2.32
CA ARG A 70 19.45 -6.24 1.46
C ARG A 70 19.47 -4.80 0.99
N VAL A 71 18.32 -4.15 0.95
CA VAL A 71 18.20 -2.72 0.65
C VAL A 71 17.62 -2.03 1.87
N SER A 72 18.30 -0.97 2.31
CA SER A 72 17.82 -0.08 3.36
C SER A 72 17.81 1.35 2.85
N THR A 73 16.73 2.07 3.07
CA THR A 73 16.56 3.46 2.65
C THR A 73 16.23 4.30 3.86
N HIS A 74 17.11 5.24 4.16
CA HIS A 74 16.91 6.26 5.18
C HIS A 74 16.32 7.50 4.51
N ILE A 75 15.24 8.05 5.07
CA ILE A 75 14.58 9.25 4.56
C ILE A 75 14.52 10.30 5.67
N GLU A 76 14.95 11.52 5.39
CA GLU A 76 14.64 12.71 6.18
C GLU A 76 13.24 13.21 5.81
N LEU A 77 12.29 13.14 6.74
CA LEU A 77 10.87 13.41 6.48
C LEU A 77 10.56 14.88 6.21
N ALA A 78 11.40 15.81 6.67
CA ALA A 78 11.20 17.24 6.46
C ALA A 78 11.45 17.66 5.00
N THR A 79 12.49 17.08 4.39
CA THR A 79 12.96 17.45 3.05
C THR A 79 12.63 16.40 1.99
N GLY A 80 12.34 15.17 2.41
CA GLY A 80 12.24 14.02 1.52
C GLY A 80 13.60 13.48 1.07
N LYS A 81 14.73 14.07 1.47
CA LYS A 81 16.05 13.58 1.08
C LYS A 81 16.28 12.17 1.59
N MET A 82 16.82 11.32 0.74
CA MET A 82 16.99 9.91 1.03
C MET A 82 18.36 9.39 0.66
N ILE A 83 18.81 8.39 1.44
CA ILE A 83 20.00 7.60 1.17
C ILE A 83 19.57 6.14 1.09
N ARG A 84 19.73 5.54 -0.08
CA ARG A 84 19.46 4.13 -0.35
C ARG A 84 20.75 3.35 -0.37
N THR A 85 20.89 2.41 0.55
CA THR A 85 22.03 1.51 0.66
C THR A 85 21.62 0.12 0.21
N THR A 86 22.34 -0.46 -0.74
CA THR A 86 22.15 -1.84 -1.21
C THR A 86 23.38 -2.67 -0.88
N PHE A 87 23.19 -3.77 -0.16
CA PHE A 87 24.19 -4.81 0.02
C PHE A 87 24.12 -5.77 -1.17
N ILE A 88 25.10 -5.64 -2.07
CA ILE A 88 25.28 -6.53 -3.21
C ILE A 88 26.16 -7.68 -2.73
N GLY A 89 25.74 -8.89 -3.02
CA GLY A 89 26.50 -10.11 -2.72
C GLY A 89 26.22 -11.15 -3.79
N GLN A 90 26.24 -12.44 -3.41
CA GLN A 90 26.11 -13.56 -4.34
C GLN A 90 24.99 -13.37 -5.39
N PRO A 91 25.27 -13.60 -6.69
CA PRO A 91 26.50 -14.19 -7.25
C PRO A 91 27.66 -13.21 -7.48
N PHE A 92 27.53 -11.94 -7.10
CA PHE A 92 28.56 -10.92 -7.26
C PHE A 92 29.47 -10.81 -6.03
N ASP A 93 30.60 -10.11 -6.19
CA ASP A 93 31.47 -9.76 -5.08
C ASP A 93 30.74 -8.89 -4.06
N ALA A 94 30.96 -9.18 -2.78
CA ALA A 94 30.29 -8.48 -1.70
C ALA A 94 30.74 -7.01 -1.64
N HIS A 95 29.80 -6.09 -1.86
CA HIS A 95 30.05 -4.67 -1.74
C HIS A 95 28.75 -3.91 -1.45
N THR A 96 28.91 -2.66 -1.01
CA THR A 96 27.79 -1.77 -0.73
C THR A 96 27.70 -0.70 -1.81
N GLN A 97 26.51 -0.50 -2.35
CA GLN A 97 26.19 0.65 -3.19
C GLN A 97 25.33 1.63 -2.39
N THR A 98 25.71 2.90 -2.38
CA THR A 98 24.93 3.98 -1.77
C THR A 98 24.47 4.95 -2.84
N LEU A 99 23.17 5.22 -2.89
CA LEU A 99 22.54 6.15 -3.82
C LEU A 99 21.79 7.23 -3.05
N GLN A 100 21.76 8.44 -3.59
CA GLN A 100 21.05 9.59 -3.02
C GLN A 100 19.87 9.98 -3.90
N GLY A 101 18.86 10.59 -3.30
CA GLY A 101 17.69 11.05 -4.02
C GLY A 101 16.68 11.75 -3.12
N GLU A 102 15.44 11.80 -3.61
CA GLU A 102 14.36 12.51 -2.95
C GLU A 102 13.04 11.75 -3.07
N CYS A 103 12.31 11.67 -1.96
CA CYS A 103 11.00 11.04 -1.87
C CYS A 103 9.92 12.12 -1.82
N PHE A 104 8.93 11.99 -2.71
CA PHE A 104 7.88 12.99 -2.86
C PHE A 104 6.85 12.87 -1.74
N GLU A 105 6.54 14.00 -1.09
CA GLU A 105 5.56 14.08 -0.01
C GLU A 105 5.83 13.06 1.11
N ALA A 106 7.10 12.79 1.42
CA ALA A 106 7.51 11.68 2.27
C ALA A 106 6.75 11.62 3.61
N ARG A 107 6.67 12.76 4.30
CA ARG A 107 5.95 12.88 5.57
C ARG A 107 4.46 12.59 5.44
N GLN A 108 3.81 13.12 4.40
CA GLN A 108 2.37 12.95 4.20
C GLN A 108 2.03 11.50 3.86
N VAL A 109 2.83 10.87 2.98
CA VAL A 109 2.62 9.48 2.59
C VAL A 109 2.87 8.54 3.76
N ILE A 110 3.99 8.68 4.47
CA ILE A 110 4.32 7.78 5.59
C ILE A 110 3.28 7.90 6.71
N LYS A 111 2.85 9.12 7.07
CA LYS A 111 1.76 9.30 8.05
C LYS A 111 0.41 8.73 7.62
N SER A 112 0.20 8.52 6.33
CA SER A 112 -1.03 7.89 5.83
C SER A 112 -1.00 6.36 5.93
N TRP A 113 0.17 5.79 6.23
CA TRP A 113 0.30 4.35 6.40
C TRP A 113 -0.27 3.93 7.76
N PRO A 114 -1.00 2.79 7.81
CA PRO A 114 -1.43 2.26 9.09
C PRO A 114 -0.20 1.93 9.91
N GLU A 115 -0.22 2.28 11.20
CA GLU A 115 0.78 1.81 12.16
C GLU A 115 0.81 0.28 12.06
N SER A 116 1.95 -0.28 11.65
CA SER A 116 2.15 -1.72 11.76
C SER A 116 2.15 -2.06 13.25
N GLU A 117 1.35 -3.03 13.68
CA GLU A 117 1.51 -3.64 15.00
C GLU A 117 2.98 -4.08 15.13
N GLN A 118 3.73 -3.38 15.97
CA GLN A 118 5.14 -3.64 16.28
C GLN A 118 5.26 -4.79 17.28
#